data_AF-A0A367QYQ3-F1
#
_entry.id   AF-A0A367QYQ3-F1
#
_cell.length_a   1.000
_cell.length_b   1.000
_cell.length_c   1.000
_cell.angle_alpha   90.00
_cell.angle_beta   90.00
_cell.angle_gamma   90.00
#
_symmetry.space_group_name_H-M   'P 1'
#
loop_
_entity.id
_entity.type
_entity.pdbx_description
1 polymer ?
#
loop_
_entity_poly.entity_id
_entity_poly.type
_entity_poly.pdbx_seq_one_letter_code
_entity_poly.pdbx_strand_id
1 'polypeptide(L)' 'MKPYSVDLRSKIISVYEAGNTSIRKVAERFKVSKNTVQNLVKRKREKGTLQPNAATGGKPSQLSGYEQQIEQMVAEHLD' A
#
# COMPACT_ATOMS: atom_id res chain seq x y z
N MET A 1 -3.53 -4.09 9.30
CA MET A 1 -3.89 -2.69 9.62
C MET A 1 -4.55 -2.05 8.42
N LYS A 2 -5.71 -1.41 8.58
CA LYS A 2 -6.41 -0.76 7.46
C LYS A 2 -5.68 0.54 7.09
N PRO A 3 -5.41 0.81 5.81
CA PRO A 3 -4.83 2.08 5.40
C PRO A 3 -5.79 3.24 5.72
N TYR A 4 -5.24 4.41 6.06
CA TYR A 4 -6.03 5.65 6.12
C TYR A 4 -6.77 5.90 4.80
N SER A 5 -7.97 6.50 4.89
CA SER A 5 -8.76 6.87 3.73
C SER A 5 -7.97 7.77 2.78
N VAL A 6 -8.25 7.63 1.48
CA VAL A 6 -7.61 8.45 0.44
C VAL A 6 -7.88 9.94 0.67
N ASP A 7 -9.09 10.28 1.11
CA ASP A 7 -9.47 11.66 1.46
C ASP A 7 -8.55 12.27 2.52
N LEU A 8 -8.32 11.56 3.63
CA LEU A 8 -7.44 12.04 4.71
C LEU A 8 -6.01 12.27 4.20
N ARG A 9 -5.50 11.36 3.36
CA ARG A 9 -4.16 11.46 2.78
C ARG A 9 -4.03 12.66 1.84
N SER A 10 -5.01 12.86 0.98
CA SER A 10 -5.08 14.02 0.07
C SER A 10 -5.13 15.32 0.85
N LYS A 11 -5.90 15.38 1.95
CA LYS A 11 -6.02 16.57 2.79
C LYS A 11 -4.73 16.90 3.53
N ILE A 12 -4.05 15.89 4.07
CA ILE A 12 -2.73 16.05 4.70
C ILE A 12 -1.72 16.65 3.72
N ILE A 13 -1.68 16.14 2.49
CA ILE A 13 -0.76 16.63 1.47
C ILE A 13 -1.12 18.02 0.98
N SER A 14 -2.40 18.31 0.75
CA SER A 14 -2.83 19.65 0.34
C SER A 14 -2.42 20.71 1.36
N VAL A 15 -2.55 20.42 2.66
CA VAL A 15 -2.10 21.31 3.73
C VAL A 15 -0.58 21.44 3.79
N TYR A 16 0.16 20.38 3.46
CA TYR A 16 1.62 20.43 3.37
C TYR A 16 2.11 21.25 2.16
N GLU A 17 1.47 21.10 1.01
CA GLU A 17 1.79 21.82 -0.23
C GLU A 17 1.40 23.29 -0.19
N ALA A 18 0.39 23.64 0.62
CA ALA A 18 0.06 25.03 0.92
C ALA A 18 1.19 25.79 1.65
N GLY A 19 2.32 25.15 1.97
CA GLY A 19 3.59 25.81 2.31
C GLY A 19 3.69 26.35 3.74
N ASN A 20 2.58 26.44 4.47
CA ASN A 20 2.55 27.17 5.74
C ASN A 20 2.93 26.32 6.98
N THR A 21 3.29 25.05 6.81
CA THR A 21 3.49 24.17 7.98
C THR A 21 4.51 23.06 7.79
N SER A 22 5.30 22.79 8.84
CA SER A 22 6.24 21.66 8.87
C SER A 22 5.51 20.32 9.04
N ILE A 23 6.17 19.22 8.64
CA ILE A 23 5.64 17.85 8.77
C ILE A 23 5.12 17.55 10.18
N ARG A 24 5.82 18.01 11.22
CA ARG A 24 5.43 17.80 12.63
C ARG A 24 4.12 18.51 12.97
N LYS A 25 3.99 19.78 12.59
CA LYS A 25 2.77 20.58 12.83
C LYS A 25 1.57 20.02 12.07
N VAL A 26 1.78 19.53 10.84
CA VAL A 26 0.73 18.83 10.09
C VAL A 26 0.32 17.54 10.82
N ALA A 27 1.28 16.77 11.31
CA ALA A 27 0.99 15.54 12.06
C ALA A 27 0.14 15.82 13.32
N GLU A 28 0.50 16.84 14.10
CA GLU A 28 -0.26 17.27 15.28
C GLU A 28 -1.69 17.71 14.92
N ARG A 29 -1.84 18.53 13.88
CA ARG A 29 -3.15 19.03 13.42
C ARG A 29 -4.10 17.90 13.00
N PHE A 30 -3.57 16.88 12.32
CA PHE A 30 -4.34 15.74 11.86
C PHE A 30 -4.34 14.56 12.86
N LYS A 31 -3.71 14.72 14.04
CA LYS A 31 -3.54 13.67 15.06
C LYS A 31 -2.97 12.36 14.50
N VAL A 32 -2.03 12.47 13.55
CA VAL A 32 -1.32 11.34 12.95
C VAL A 32 0.15 11.36 13.34
N SER A 33 0.82 10.21 13.22
CA SER A 33 2.26 10.16 13.46
C SER A 33 3.05 10.91 12.38
N LYS A 34 4.16 11.54 12.78
CA LYS A 34 5.08 12.24 11.84
C LYS A 34 5.53 11.35 10.68
N ASN A 35 5.78 10.05 10.96
CA ASN A 35 6.18 9.08 9.94
C ASN A 35 5.09 8.86 8.89
N THR A 36 3.81 8.93 9.28
CA THR A 36 2.71 8.82 8.32
C THR A 36 2.75 9.95 7.31
N VAL A 37 2.88 11.19 7.77
CA VAL A 37 2.99 12.37 6.91
C VAL A 37 4.23 12.30 6.03
N GLN A 38 5.39 11.97 6.61
CA GLN A 38 6.64 11.81 5.86
C GLN A 38 6.55 10.74 4.76
N ASN A 39 5.96 9.58 5.07
CA ASN A 39 5.77 8.50 4.11
C ASN A 39 4.80 8.89 2.98
N LEU A 40 3.76 9.66 3.28
CA LEU A 40 2.83 10.18 2.27
C LEU A 40 3.51 11.16 1.33
N VAL A 41 4.29 12.11 1.86
CA VAL A 41 5.07 13.06 1.05
C VAL A 41 6.09 12.33 0.17
N LYS A 42 6.84 11.37 0.75
CA LYS A 42 7.78 10.54 0.00
C LYS A 42 7.09 9.77 -1.13
N ARG A 43 5.95 9.13 -0.84
CA ARG A 43 5.17 8.39 -1.84
C ARG A 43 4.65 9.28 -2.96
N LYS A 44 4.17 10.49 -2.66
CA LYS A 44 3.76 11.46 -3.68
C LYS A 44 4.92 11.85 -4.57
N ARG A 45 6.11 12.09 -4.00
CA ARG A 45 7.32 12.43 -4.76
C ARG A 45 7.81 11.30 -5.66
N GLU A 46 7.79 10.06 -5.16
CA GLU A 46 8.34 8.89 -5.89
C GLU A 46 7.36 8.28 -6.88
N LYS A 47 6.08 8.18 -6.52
CA LYS A 47 5.06 7.45 -7.30
C LYS A 47 3.97 8.35 -7.88
N GLY A 48 3.92 9.63 -7.52
CA GLY A 48 2.83 10.54 -7.92
C GLY A 48 1.45 10.16 -7.36
N THR A 49 1.34 9.11 -6.56
CA THR A 49 0.05 8.52 -6.15
C THR A 49 -0.11 8.51 -4.63
N LEU A 50 -1.34 8.74 -4.18
CA LEU A 50 -1.74 8.66 -2.76
C LEU A 50 -2.57 7.42 -2.41
N GLN A 51 -2.81 6.60 -3.42
CA GLN A 51 -3.55 5.36 -3.24
C GLN A 51 -2.77 4.41 -2.33
N PRO A 52 -3.48 3.63 -1.48
CA PRO A 52 -2.86 2.53 -0.76
C PRO A 52 -2.25 1.55 -1.77
N ASN A 53 -1.20 0.85 -1.35
CA ASN A 53 -0.73 -0.27 -2.17
C ASN A 53 -1.86 -1.29 -2.25
N ALA A 54 -1.98 -1.96 -3.39
CA ALA A 54 -2.84 -3.13 -3.49
C ALA A 54 -2.51 -4.07 -2.32
N ALA A 55 -3.55 -4.61 -1.69
CA ALA A 55 -3.37 -5.65 -0.70
C ALA A 55 -2.73 -6.82 -1.44
N THR A 56 -1.42 -6.99 -1.30
CA THR A 56 -0.76 -8.20 -1.77
C THR A 56 -1.30 -9.30 -0.87
N GLY A 57 -2.12 -10.17 -1.45
CA GLY A 57 -2.48 -11.44 -0.82
C GLY A 57 -1.21 -12.18 -0.40
N GLY A 58 -1.36 -13.21 0.43
CA GLY A 58 -0.23 -14.03 0.89
C GLY A 58 0.65 -14.52 -0.28
N LYS A 59 1.82 -15.09 0.06
CA LYS A 59 2.72 -15.65 -0.95
C LYS A 59 1.92 -16.52 -1.93
N PRO A 60 2.12 -16.36 -3.25
CA PRO A 60 1.48 -17.24 -4.22
C PRO A 60 1.84 -18.69 -3.88
N SER A 61 0.92 -19.62 -4.14
CA SER A 61 1.16 -21.04 -3.90
C SER A 61 2.44 -21.47 -4.61
N GLN A 62 3.26 -22.31 -3.98
CA GLN A 62 4.48 -22.86 -4.62
C GLN A 62 4.16 -23.63 -5.90
N LEU A 63 2.90 -24.04 -6.05
CA LEU A 63 2.37 -24.80 -7.18
C LEU A 63 1.69 -23.91 -8.23
N SER A 64 1.56 -22.59 -8.01
CA SER A 64 0.98 -21.70 -9.01
C SER A 64 1.90 -21.64 -10.24
N GLY A 65 1.44 -22.16 -11.37
CA GLY A 65 2.21 -22.31 -12.61
C GLY A 65 2.58 -23.74 -12.98
N TYR A 66 2.35 -24.72 -12.09
CA TYR A 66 2.55 -26.15 -12.34
C TYR A 66 1.24 -26.91 -12.54
N GLU A 67 0.13 -26.19 -12.79
CA GLU A 67 -1.22 -26.78 -12.88
C GLU A 67 -1.30 -27.93 -13.89
N GLN A 68 -0.70 -27.75 -15.07
CA GLN A 68 -0.67 -28.81 -16.10
C GLN A 68 0.16 -30.03 -15.69
N GLN A 69 1.26 -29.84 -14.96
CA GLN A 69 2.08 -30.96 -14.48
C GLN A 69 1.38 -31.72 -13.35
N ILE A 70 0.64 -31.00 -12.49
CA ILE A 70 -0.18 -31.60 -11.44
C ILE A 70 -1.32 -32.41 -12.04
N GLU A 71 -2.02 -31.88 -13.05
CA GLU A 71 -3.07 -32.62 -13.77
C GLU A 71 -2.54 -33.90 -14.42
N GLN A 72 -1.35 -33.84 -15.05
CA GLN A 72 -0.72 -35.03 -15.62
C GLN A 72 -0.33 -36.06 -14.56
N MET A 73 0.27 -35.63 -13.44
CA MET A 73 0.65 -36.52 -12.34
C MET A 73 -0.57 -37.17 -11.69
N VAL A 74 -1.68 -36.45 -11.53
CA VAL A 74 -2.95 -36.99 -11.00
C VAL A 74 -3.58 -37.98 -11.98
N ALA A 75 -3.50 -37.73 -13.29
CA ALA A 75 -4.00 -38.63 -14.32
C ALA A 75 -3.17 -39.92 -14.44
N GLU A 76 -1.85 -39.84 -14.25
CA GLU A 76 -0.94 -40.99 -14.31
C GLU A 76 -0.96 -41.85 -13.04
N HIS A 77 -1.43 -41.33 -11.90
CA HIS A 77 -1.60 -42.06 -10.64
C HIS A 77 -3.07 -41.99 -10.19
N LEU A 78 -3.95 -42.53 -11.04
CA LEU A 78 -5.32 -42.85 -10.66
C LEU A 78 -5.31 -44.23 -9.94
N ASP A 79 -5.16 -44.23 -8.62
CA ASP A 79 -5.49 -45.40 -7.79
C ASP A 79 -7.01 -45.52 -7.59
#